data_AF-A0A2E2H987-F1
#
_entry.id   AF-A0A2E2H987-F1
#
_cell.length_a   1.000
_cell.length_b   1.000
_cell.length_c   1.000
_cell.angle_alpha   90.00
_cell.angle_beta   90.00
_cell.angle_gamma   90.00
#
_symmetry.space_group_name_H-M   'P 1'
#
loop_
_entity.id
_entity.type
_entity.pdbx_description
1 polymer ?
#
loop_
_entity_poly.entity_id
_entity_poly.type
_entity_poly.pdbx_seq_one_letter_code
_entity_poly.pdbx_strand_id
1 'polypeptide(L)'
;ERYSHVMHIASNVESEIADDKTALDVLKATLPVGTLSGAPKVRAMEIIDEFEPVKRGVYGGAMGYLSWNGNMDMAIAIRTAVIKDETLYVEAGAGIVADSVPELEWKETMNKARALFSAVKLAEEGMQ
;
A
#
# COMPACT_ATOMS: atom_id res chain seq x y z
N GLU A 1 7.36 -15.28 -1.62
CA GLU A 1 7.37 -14.96 -3.06
C GLU A 1 8.66 -14.25 -3.47
N ARG A 2 9.16 -14.52 -4.69
CA ARG A 2 10.38 -13.90 -5.23
C ARG A 2 9.99 -12.85 -6.29
N TYR A 3 10.44 -11.62 -6.10
CA TYR A 3 10.29 -10.52 -7.05
C TYR A 3 11.67 -10.13 -7.62
N SER A 4 11.68 -9.22 -8.60
CA SER A 4 12.89 -8.84 -9.35
C SER A 4 14.07 -8.39 -8.49
N HIS A 5 13.80 -7.75 -7.34
CA HIS A 5 14.85 -7.18 -6.48
C HIS A 5 14.66 -7.50 -4.99
N VAL A 6 13.57 -8.18 -4.61
CA VAL A 6 13.20 -8.46 -3.21
C VAL A 6 12.51 -9.82 -3.08
N MET A 7 12.56 -10.40 -1.88
CA MET A 7 11.76 -11.57 -1.52
C MET A 7 10.81 -11.19 -0.39
N HIS A 8 9.54 -11.57 -0.50
CA HIS A 8 8.55 -11.39 0.56
C HIS A 8 8.21 -12.75 1.18
N ILE A 9 8.08 -12.79 2.51
CA ILE A 9 7.35 -13.87 3.17
C ILE A 9 5.87 -13.57 2.93
N ALA A 10 5.17 -14.52 2.33
CA ALA A 10 3.76 -14.37 1.98
C ALA A 10 2.99 -15.59 2.48
N SER A 11 1.72 -15.39 2.77
CA SER A 11 0.77 -16.44 3.13
C SER A 11 -0.56 -16.09 2.49
N ASN A 12 -1.26 -17.10 1.99
CA ASN A 12 -2.59 -16.94 1.40
C ASN A 12 -3.64 -17.33 2.44
N VAL A 13 -4.67 -16.51 2.56
CA VAL A 13 -5.83 -16.75 3.42
C VAL A 13 -7.06 -16.71 2.53
N GLU A 14 -7.82 -17.79 2.54
CA GLU A 14 -8.99 -17.99 1.67
C GLU A 14 -10.21 -18.37 2.52
N SER A 15 -11.39 -18.00 2.05
CA SER A 15 -12.67 -18.32 2.70
C SER A 15 -13.81 -18.28 1.68
N GLU A 16 -14.86 -19.03 1.95
CA GLU A 16 -16.14 -18.86 1.24
C GLU A 16 -16.90 -17.66 1.82
N ILE A 17 -17.42 -16.80 0.93
CA ILE A 17 -18.24 -15.68 1.33
C ILE A 17 -19.61 -16.18 1.82
N ALA A 18 -20.17 -15.58 2.86
CA ALA A 18 -21.51 -15.91 3.33
C ALA A 18 -22.56 -15.54 2.28
N ASP A 19 -23.64 -16.32 2.21
CA ASP A 19 -24.72 -16.16 1.22
C ASP A 19 -25.39 -14.78 1.23
N ASP A 20 -25.33 -14.06 2.36
CA ASP A 20 -25.90 -12.72 2.55
C ASP A 20 -24.89 -11.58 2.36
N LYS A 21 -23.70 -11.86 1.81
CA LYS A 21 -22.61 -10.89 1.63
C LYS A 21 -22.14 -10.79 0.18
N THR A 22 -21.54 -9.65 -0.14
CA THR A 22 -20.99 -9.33 -1.45
C THR A 22 -19.49 -9.06 -1.40
N ALA A 23 -18.82 -9.04 -2.56
CA ALA A 23 -17.41 -8.66 -2.66
C ALA A 23 -17.12 -7.27 -2.04
N LEU A 24 -18.08 -6.33 -2.10
CA LEU A 24 -17.95 -5.02 -1.46
C LEU A 24 -17.97 -5.09 0.08
N ASP A 25 -18.75 -6.01 0.66
CA ASP A 25 -18.74 -6.23 2.10
C ASP A 25 -17.38 -6.76 2.57
N VAL A 26 -16.78 -7.67 1.78
CA VAL A 26 -15.42 -8.17 2.03
C VAL A 26 -14.39 -7.05 1.92
N LEU A 27 -14.49 -6.19 0.89
CA LEU A 27 -13.59 -5.04 0.73
C LEU A 27 -13.68 -4.10 1.93
N LYS A 28 -14.90 -3.77 2.37
CA LYS A 28 -15.15 -2.91 3.53
C LYS A 28 -14.61 -3.51 4.83
N ALA A 29 -14.73 -4.82 5.01
CA ALA A 29 -14.23 -5.50 6.21
C ALA A 29 -12.70 -5.61 6.24
N THR A 30 -12.05 -5.70 5.08
CA THR A 30 -10.61 -5.92 4.97
C THR A 30 -9.80 -4.63 4.94
N LEU A 31 -10.34 -3.53 4.42
CA LEU A 31 -9.65 -2.25 4.35
C LEU A 31 -9.72 -1.41 5.65
N PRO A 32 -8.70 -0.57 5.92
CA PRO A 32 -7.38 -0.59 5.29
C PRO A 32 -6.62 -1.86 5.69
N VAL A 33 -5.70 -2.27 4.83
CA VAL A 33 -4.95 -3.52 5.00
C VAL A 33 -4.01 -3.46 6.20
N GLY A 34 -3.90 -4.58 6.93
CA GLY A 34 -3.05 -4.68 8.12
C GLY A 34 -1.58 -4.36 7.85
N THR A 35 -1.09 -4.63 6.65
CA THR A 35 0.30 -4.36 6.23
C THR A 35 0.64 -2.88 6.13
N LEU A 36 -0.36 -1.99 5.96
CA LEU A 36 -0.17 -0.54 5.87
C LEU A 36 -0.74 0.21 7.08
N SER A 37 -1.47 -0.46 7.96
CA SER A 37 -1.91 0.09 9.24
C SER A 37 -1.06 -0.41 10.41
N GLY A 38 -1.02 -1.72 10.65
CA GLY A 38 -0.49 -2.35 11.86
C GLY A 38 -1.55 -3.15 12.63
N ALA A 39 -1.16 -3.63 13.82
CA ALA A 39 -1.98 -4.46 14.69
C ALA A 39 -1.83 -4.05 16.17
N PRO A 40 -2.94 -3.90 16.94
CA PRO A 40 -4.34 -3.94 16.52
C PRO A 40 -4.72 -2.82 15.55
N LYS A 41 -5.52 -3.13 14.51
CA LYS A 41 -5.75 -2.24 13.34
C LYS A 41 -6.18 -0.82 13.72
N VAL A 42 -7.22 -0.69 14.54
CA VAL A 42 -7.79 0.61 14.92
C VAL A 42 -6.77 1.44 15.69
N ARG A 43 -6.12 0.87 16.70
CA ARG A 43 -5.10 1.60 17.48
C ARG A 43 -3.90 2.01 16.64
N ALA A 44 -3.47 1.16 15.71
CA ALA A 44 -2.39 1.50 14.81
C ALA A 44 -2.75 2.69 13.88
N MET A 45 -4.00 2.72 13.38
CA MET A 45 -4.49 3.86 12.58
C MET A 45 -4.57 5.16 13.39
N GLU A 46 -4.98 5.12 14.65
CA GLU A 46 -4.97 6.29 15.53
C GLU A 46 -3.56 6.84 15.71
N ILE A 47 -2.57 5.98 15.98
CA ILE A 47 -1.17 6.40 16.11
C ILE A 47 -0.67 7.00 14.79
N ILE A 48 -0.99 6.38 13.65
CA ILE A 48 -0.65 6.92 12.33
C ILE A 48 -1.21 8.34 12.17
N ASP A 49 -2.49 8.56 12.51
CA ASP A 49 -3.15 9.87 12.42
C ASP A 49 -2.55 10.91 13.39
N GLU A 50 -2.07 10.47 14.56
CA GLU A 50 -1.36 11.32 15.54
C GLU A 50 -0.01 11.83 14.99
N PHE A 51 0.69 11.03 14.19
CA PHE A 51 2.06 11.32 13.73
C PHE A 51 2.16 11.84 12.29
N GLU A 52 1.24 11.47 11.40
CA GLU A 52 1.30 11.90 10.00
C GLU A 52 0.69 13.30 9.83
N PRO A 53 1.42 14.26 9.23
CA PRO A 53 0.96 15.64 9.15
C PRO A 53 -0.13 15.86 8.08
N VAL A 54 -0.42 14.84 7.27
CA VAL A 54 -1.32 14.91 6.13
C VAL A 54 -2.12 13.61 6.01
N LYS A 55 -3.29 13.70 5.38
CA LYS A 55 -4.07 12.51 5.02
C LYS A 55 -3.37 11.74 3.90
N ARG A 56 -3.29 10.41 4.04
CA ARG A 56 -2.67 9.49 3.06
C ARG A 56 -3.30 9.45 1.67
N GLY A 57 -4.50 10.01 1.47
CA GLY A 57 -5.17 9.97 0.18
C GLY A 57 -5.35 8.54 -0.36
N VAL A 58 -4.71 8.23 -1.49
CA VAL A 58 -4.78 6.89 -2.10
C VAL A 58 -3.82 5.89 -1.43
N TYR A 59 -2.77 6.34 -0.76
CA TYR A 59 -1.74 5.47 -0.20
C TYR A 59 -2.28 4.56 0.90
N GLY A 60 -2.03 3.25 0.74
CA GLY A 60 -2.59 2.22 1.62
C GLY A 60 -4.08 1.92 1.40
N GLY A 61 -4.71 2.58 0.41
CA GLY A 61 -6.03 2.23 -0.11
C GLY A 61 -6.01 1.02 -1.04
N ALA A 62 -7.08 0.86 -1.82
CA ALA A 62 -7.22 -0.20 -2.81
C ALA A 62 -7.43 0.37 -4.22
N MET A 63 -6.87 -0.29 -5.23
CA MET A 63 -7.01 0.01 -6.65
C MET A 63 -7.26 -1.28 -7.42
N GLY A 64 -8.31 -1.31 -8.24
CA GLY A 64 -8.70 -2.53 -8.94
C GLY A 64 -10.06 -2.40 -9.62
N TYR A 65 -10.77 -3.51 -9.77
CA TYR A 65 -12.07 -3.56 -10.43
C TYR A 65 -13.12 -4.33 -9.64
N LEU A 66 -14.38 -3.97 -9.89
CA LEU A 66 -15.55 -4.77 -9.58
C LEU A 66 -16.32 -5.02 -10.86
N SER A 67 -16.71 -6.26 -11.12
CA SER A 67 -17.45 -6.63 -12.32
C SER A 67 -18.91 -6.96 -12.01
N TRP A 68 -19.75 -6.85 -13.04
CA TRP A 68 -21.19 -7.10 -12.96
C TRP A 68 -21.58 -8.52 -12.55
N ASN A 69 -20.65 -9.48 -12.70
CA ASN A 69 -20.85 -10.86 -12.27
C ASN A 69 -20.47 -11.10 -10.79
N GLY A 70 -20.14 -10.05 -10.04
CA GLY A 70 -19.79 -10.14 -8.62
C GLY A 70 -18.31 -10.38 -8.32
N ASN A 71 -17.46 -10.57 -9.33
CA ASN A 71 -16.02 -10.71 -9.12
C ASN A 71 -15.38 -9.36 -8.77
N MET A 72 -14.30 -9.43 -8.00
CA MET A 72 -13.51 -8.27 -7.59
C MET A 72 -12.04 -8.68 -7.50
N ASP A 73 -11.17 -7.79 -7.95
CA ASP A 73 -9.73 -7.90 -7.71
C ASP A 73 -9.20 -6.51 -7.36
N MET A 74 -8.41 -6.43 -6.28
CA MET A 74 -7.96 -5.20 -5.66
C MET A 74 -6.50 -5.33 -5.26
N ALA A 75 -5.65 -4.47 -5.80
CA ALA A 75 -4.30 -4.27 -5.33
C ALA A 75 -4.26 -3.19 -4.25
N ILE A 76 -3.33 -3.32 -3.30
CA ILE A 76 -3.04 -2.24 -2.35
C ILE A 76 -2.34 -1.12 -3.11
N ALA A 77 -2.79 0.12 -2.92
CA ALA A 77 -2.19 1.32 -3.52
C ALA A 77 -0.87 1.68 -2.82
N ILE A 78 0.18 0.93 -3.17
CA ILE A 78 1.58 1.13 -2.80
C ILE A 78 2.43 1.14 -4.06
N ARG A 79 3.64 1.74 -4.00
CA ARG A 79 4.46 1.97 -5.19
C ARG A 79 3.65 2.68 -6.28
N THR A 80 2.80 3.60 -5.85
CA THR A 80 1.93 4.44 -6.69
C THR A 80 2.43 5.87 -6.58
N ALA A 81 2.31 6.62 -7.68
CA ALA A 81 2.53 8.05 -7.68
C ALA A 81 1.25 8.78 -8.09
N VAL A 82 0.97 9.91 -7.43
CA VAL A 82 -0.16 10.79 -7.79
C VAL A 82 0.43 12.04 -8.41
N ILE A 83 -0.01 12.37 -9.62
CA ILE A 83 0.39 13.62 -10.28
C ILE A 83 -0.77 14.60 -10.15
N LYS A 84 -0.51 15.77 -9.59
CA LYS A 84 -1.47 16.86 -9.48
C LYS A 84 -0.74 18.19 -9.56
N ASP A 85 -1.25 19.12 -10.37
CA ASP A 85 -0.69 20.47 -10.51
C ASP A 85 0.82 20.46 -10.75
N GLU A 86 1.26 19.65 -11.74
CA GLU A 86 2.67 19.44 -12.10
C GLU A 86 3.56 18.89 -10.98
N THR A 87 2.97 18.46 -9.87
CA THR A 87 3.68 17.89 -8.72
C THR A 87 3.42 16.40 -8.63
N LEU A 88 4.51 15.63 -8.53
CA LEU A 88 4.48 14.19 -8.29
C LEU A 88 4.56 13.91 -6.79
N TYR A 89 3.54 13.26 -6.25
CA TYR A 89 3.48 12.79 -4.88
C TYR A 89 3.80 11.30 -4.82
N VAL A 90 4.77 10.93 -3.97
CA VAL A 90 5.19 9.54 -3.75
C VAL A 90 5.23 9.28 -2.25
N GLU A 91 4.48 8.28 -1.82
CA GLU A 91 4.39 7.87 -0.42
C GLU A 91 4.98 6.47 -0.24
N ALA A 92 5.77 6.32 0.82
CA ALA A 92 6.40 5.06 1.19
C ALA A 92 6.50 4.96 2.71
N GLY A 93 6.41 3.73 3.22
CA GLY A 93 6.38 3.44 4.65
C GLY A 93 7.06 2.11 4.96
N ALA A 94 7.29 1.89 6.25
CA ALA A 94 7.90 0.68 6.79
C ALA A 94 7.08 0.19 7.99
N GLY A 95 7.11 -1.10 8.25
CA GLY A 95 6.43 -1.70 9.39
C GLY A 95 7.31 -1.59 10.63
N ILE A 96 6.85 -0.88 11.65
CA ILE A 96 7.61 -0.68 12.88
C ILE A 96 7.26 -1.76 13.89
N VAL A 97 8.29 -2.44 14.39
CA VAL A 97 8.20 -3.46 15.45
C VAL A 97 9.13 -3.08 16.62
N ALA A 98 9.05 -3.80 17.73
CA ALA A 98 9.79 -3.46 18.95
C ALA A 98 11.33 -3.47 18.77
N ASP A 99 11.80 -4.27 17.82
CA ASP A 99 13.19 -4.49 17.43
C ASP A 99 13.62 -3.69 16.18
N SER A 100 12.75 -2.82 15.66
CA SER A 100 13.07 -1.94 14.54
C SER A 100 14.23 -0.98 14.88
N VAL A 101 15.09 -0.75 13.89
CA VAL A 101 16.21 0.20 13.97
C VAL A 101 15.85 1.43 13.13
N PRO A 102 15.65 2.62 13.72
CA PRO A 102 15.11 3.80 13.01
C PRO A 102 15.82 4.12 11.69
N GLU A 103 17.15 4.04 11.66
CA GLU A 103 17.96 4.33 10.47
C GLU A 103 17.72 3.32 9.35
N LEU A 104 17.48 2.05 9.69
CA LEU A 104 17.18 1.01 8.71
C LEU A 104 15.76 1.16 8.15
N GLU A 105 14.79 1.51 8.99
CA GLU A 105 13.41 1.77 8.53
C GLU A 105 13.35 2.97 7.60
N TRP A 106 14.07 4.05 7.94
CA TRP A 106 14.22 5.20 7.04
C TRP A 106 14.83 4.79 5.70
N LYS A 107 15.93 4.01 5.72
CA LYS A 107 16.56 3.51 4.49
C LYS A 107 15.61 2.64 3.68
N GLU A 108 14.79 1.81 4.31
CA GLU A 108 13.77 0.99 3.65
C GLU A 108 12.74 1.84 2.92
N THR A 109 12.17 2.87 3.58
CA THR A 109 11.19 3.77 2.93
C THR A 109 11.79 4.48 1.71
N MET A 110 13.03 4.96 1.82
CA MET A 110 13.75 5.58 0.70
C MET A 110 14.02 4.60 -0.45
N ASN A 111 14.39 3.35 -0.14
CA ASN A 111 14.55 2.30 -1.15
C ASN A 111 13.21 1.96 -1.82
N LYS A 112 12.10 2.00 -1.08
CA LYS A 112 10.76 1.79 -1.65
C LYS A 112 10.33 2.94 -2.57
N ALA A 113 10.62 4.18 -2.21
CA ALA A 113 10.32 5.34 -3.04
C ALA A 113 11.22 5.43 -4.28
N ARG A 114 12.50 5.01 -4.18
CA ARG A 114 13.51 5.15 -5.25
C ARG A 114 13.04 4.58 -6.60
N ALA A 115 12.33 3.45 -6.60
CA ALA A 115 11.86 2.83 -7.84
C ALA A 115 10.97 3.79 -8.68
N LEU A 116 10.10 4.56 -8.01
CA LEU A 116 9.24 5.54 -8.68
C LEU A 116 10.04 6.75 -9.17
N PHE A 117 10.96 7.26 -8.35
CA PHE A 117 11.83 8.37 -8.78
C PHE A 117 12.70 7.99 -9.99
N SER A 118 13.23 6.76 -10.01
CA SER A 118 13.97 6.25 -11.16
C SER A 118 13.08 6.12 -12.40
N ALA A 119 11.85 5.64 -12.26
CA ALA A 119 10.90 5.53 -13.38
C ALA A 119 10.54 6.90 -13.96
N VAL A 120 10.33 7.91 -13.11
CA VAL A 120 10.03 9.28 -13.52
C VAL A 120 11.21 9.90 -14.26
N LYS A 121 12.42 9.76 -13.71
CA LYS A 121 13.63 10.25 -14.36
C LYS A 121 13.81 9.66 -15.77
N LEU A 122 13.60 8.35 -15.92
CA LEU A 122 13.67 7.68 -17.22
C LEU A 122 12.58 8.18 -18.19
N ALA A 123 11.38 8.49 -17.68
CA ALA A 123 10.31 9.05 -18.50
C ALA A 123 10.62 10.49 -18.95
N GLU A 124 11.25 11.30 -18.10
CA GLU A 124 11.68 12.67 -18.44
C GLU A 124 12.86 12.72 -19.41
N GLU A 125 13.82 11.80 -19.28
CA GLU A 125 14.97 11.69 -20.20
C GLU A 125 14.55 11.22 -21.61
N GLY A 126 13.31 10.76 -21.78
CA GLY A 126 12.77 10.20 -23.00
C GLY A 126 13.18 8.74 -23.18
N MET A 127 12.26 7.90 -23.69
CA MET A 127 12.61 6.54 -24.11
C MET A 127 13.54 6.65 -25.32
N GLN A 128 14.86 6.57 -25.10
CA GLN A 128 15.81 6.31 -26.19
C GLN A 128 15.64 4.88 -26.71
#